data_AF-A0A9D1CYR0-F1
#
_entry.id   AF-A0A9D1CYR0-F1
#
_cell.length_a   1.000
_cell.length_b   1.000
_cell.length_c   1.000
_cell.angle_alpha   90.00
_cell.angle_beta   90.00
_cell.angle_gamma   90.00
#
_symmetry.space_group_name_H-M   'P 1'
#
loop_
_entity.id
_entity.type
_entity.pdbx_description
1 polymer ?
#
loop_
_entity_poly.entity_id
_entity_poly.type
_entity_poly.pdbx_seq_one_letter_code
_entity_poly.pdbx_strand_id
1 'polypeptide(L)'
;MRKEVFNKFINSWVFKIIISISIIVTIFAVTNYGLNKSYAVALQSILSSSVYIVCGLFLPLFVTTINIYNIFNNNYFFKIRLDSKQNEIKELLKCSVYANSIMFLVVFLLLFVFLNLSCASNLEFMNSYQFYNIPNIIYIIFYIVRLYAIMIVVSLFNSFLLEKFSTKVVIGLNIVFYGIFFDYNYVPFTDGRTSILDTSPLIFEYLQLNSYSTFLTEILCSVFALLLPILLLKVILSFNLKRSDVNSFKYVVLNDTEYTIRTKKFILIFYFAYLIIYSLIKIFVMNYNDNGFNVV
;
A
#
# COMPACT_ATOMS: atom_id res chain seq x y z
N MET A 1 24.86 8.07 -7.01
CA MET A 1 24.26 6.99 -6.19
C MET A 1 22.75 6.81 -6.38
N ARG A 2 21.83 7.52 -5.68
CA ARG A 2 20.36 7.34 -5.87
C ARG A 2 19.93 7.58 -7.33
N LYS A 3 20.52 8.58 -7.97
CA LYS A 3 20.34 8.90 -9.40
C LYS A 3 20.74 7.75 -10.33
N GLU A 4 21.76 6.95 -9.99
CA GLU A 4 22.19 5.82 -10.84
C GLU A 4 21.24 4.64 -10.75
N VAL A 5 20.80 4.28 -9.53
CA VAL A 5 19.76 3.25 -9.31
C VAL A 5 18.49 3.65 -10.06
N PHE A 6 18.12 4.92 -9.96
CA PHE A 6 16.93 5.45 -10.62
C PHE A 6 17.06 5.50 -12.16
N ASN A 7 18.21 5.92 -12.70
CA ASN A 7 18.45 5.88 -14.14
C ASN A 7 18.38 4.45 -14.69
N LYS A 8 18.93 3.47 -13.95
CA LYS A 8 18.80 2.05 -14.30
C LYS A 8 17.35 1.58 -14.25
N PHE A 9 16.57 2.08 -13.29
CA PHE A 9 15.14 1.78 -13.17
C PHE A 9 14.34 2.30 -14.37
N ILE A 10 14.45 3.60 -14.70
CA ILE A 10 13.73 4.20 -15.86
C ILE A 10 14.09 3.49 -17.16
N ASN A 11 15.37 3.15 -17.36
CA ASN A 11 15.82 2.51 -18.59
C ASN A 11 15.50 1.00 -18.65
N SER A 12 14.97 0.42 -17.56
CA SER A 12 14.65 -1.01 -17.52
C SER A 12 13.43 -1.35 -18.38
N TRP A 13 13.45 -2.55 -18.97
CA TRP A 13 12.27 -3.10 -19.67
C TRP A 13 11.05 -3.23 -18.76
N VAL A 14 11.28 -3.55 -17.48
CA VAL A 14 10.24 -3.67 -16.47
C VAL A 14 9.48 -2.35 -16.31
N PHE A 15 10.16 -1.20 -16.27
CA PHE A 15 9.51 0.11 -16.17
C PHE A 15 8.60 0.39 -17.37
N LYS A 16 9.05 0.10 -18.58
CA LYS A 16 8.25 0.25 -19.81
C LYS A 16 6.98 -0.60 -19.75
N ILE A 17 7.10 -1.86 -19.32
CA ILE A 17 5.97 -2.79 -19.16
C ILE A 17 4.98 -2.26 -18.12
N ILE A 18 5.45 -1.79 -16.96
CA ILE A 18 4.58 -1.23 -15.92
C ILE A 18 3.78 -0.04 -16.46
N ILE A 19 4.43 0.88 -17.19
CA ILE A 19 3.73 2.03 -17.79
C ILE A 19 2.68 1.56 -18.80
N SER A 20 3.02 0.65 -19.71
CA SER A 20 2.07 0.13 -20.70
C SER A 20 0.84 -0.50 -20.04
N ILE A 21 1.03 -1.30 -18.99
CA ILE A 21 -0.08 -1.89 -18.22
C ILE A 21 -0.88 -0.79 -17.50
N SER A 22 -0.20 0.20 -16.90
CA SER A 22 -0.86 1.30 -16.19
C SER A 22 -1.75 2.12 -17.13
N ILE A 23 -1.34 2.33 -18.38
CA ILE A 23 -2.14 2.98 -19.41
C ILE A 23 -3.42 2.17 -19.68
N ILE A 24 -3.31 0.87 -19.94
CA ILE A 24 -4.44 -0.01 -20.24
C ILE A 24 -5.45 -0.03 -19.07
N VAL A 25 -4.95 -0.20 -17.84
CA VAL A 25 -5.79 -0.23 -16.64
C VAL A 25 -6.46 1.11 -16.39
N THR A 26 -5.78 2.23 -16.65
CA THR A 26 -6.35 3.57 -16.48
C THR A 26 -7.44 3.84 -17.50
N ILE A 27 -7.24 3.45 -18.76
CA ILE A 27 -8.29 3.52 -19.80
C ILE A 27 -9.50 2.70 -19.36
N PHE A 28 -9.29 1.45 -18.95
CA PHE A 28 -10.35 0.58 -18.45
C PHE A 28 -11.11 1.20 -17.26
N ALA A 29 -10.40 1.82 -16.32
CA ALA A 29 -11.04 2.43 -15.16
C ALA A 29 -11.86 3.67 -15.54
N VAL A 30 -11.34 4.52 -16.42
CA VAL A 30 -12.07 5.71 -16.89
C VAL A 30 -13.31 5.31 -17.69
N THR A 31 -13.23 4.29 -18.55
CA THR A 31 -14.38 3.83 -19.33
C THR A 31 -15.47 3.21 -18.45
N ASN A 32 -15.10 2.37 -17.47
CA ASN A 32 -16.09 1.68 -16.63
C ASN A 32 -16.63 2.54 -15.49
N TYR A 33 -15.82 3.42 -14.91
CA TYR A 33 -16.19 4.16 -13.70
C TYR A 33 -16.34 5.67 -13.90
N GLY A 34 -15.84 6.24 -15.00
CA GLY A 34 -15.81 7.69 -15.23
C GLY A 34 -16.75 8.22 -16.33
N LEU A 35 -17.19 7.40 -17.28
CA LEU A 35 -18.05 7.86 -18.38
C LEU A 35 -19.36 8.47 -17.88
N ASN A 36 -19.78 9.57 -18.52
CA ASN A 36 -21.02 10.31 -18.25
C ASN A 36 -21.20 10.83 -16.81
N LYS A 37 -20.11 10.92 -16.04
CA LYS A 37 -20.10 11.53 -14.70
C LYS A 37 -19.41 12.89 -14.74
N SER A 38 -19.69 13.73 -13.74
CA SER A 38 -18.91 14.95 -13.51
C SER A 38 -17.49 14.60 -13.09
N TYR A 39 -16.56 15.53 -13.26
CA TYR A 39 -15.13 15.28 -13.04
C TYR A 39 -14.84 14.78 -11.61
N ALA A 40 -15.37 15.46 -10.60
CA ALA A 40 -15.18 15.11 -9.19
C ALA A 40 -15.73 13.71 -8.87
N VAL A 41 -16.94 13.39 -9.36
CA VAL A 41 -17.60 12.10 -9.11
C VAL A 41 -16.90 10.96 -9.86
N ALA A 42 -16.47 11.20 -11.09
CA ALA A 42 -15.69 10.24 -11.87
C ALA A 42 -14.36 9.89 -11.18
N LEU A 43 -13.61 10.91 -10.77
CA LEU A 43 -12.34 10.73 -10.06
C LEU A 43 -12.53 9.94 -8.77
N GLN A 44 -13.54 10.30 -7.97
CA GLN A 44 -13.86 9.57 -6.75
C GLN A 44 -14.24 8.12 -7.02
N SER A 45 -15.12 7.87 -8.00
CA SER A 45 -15.58 6.52 -8.37
C SER A 45 -14.44 5.62 -8.83
N ILE A 46 -13.45 6.16 -9.54
CA ILE A 46 -12.25 5.42 -9.97
C ILE A 46 -11.36 5.14 -8.77
N LEU A 47 -11.08 6.15 -7.94
CA LEU A 47 -10.19 6.01 -6.78
C LEU A 47 -10.76 5.12 -5.67
N SER A 48 -12.08 4.88 -5.66
CA SER A 48 -12.74 3.94 -4.74
C SER A 48 -12.91 2.53 -5.31
N SER A 49 -12.63 2.32 -6.60
CA SER A 49 -12.75 0.99 -7.22
C SER A 49 -11.62 0.07 -6.72
N SER A 50 -12.00 -1.06 -6.13
CA SER A 50 -11.05 -2.08 -5.68
C SER A 50 -10.15 -2.55 -6.84
N VAL A 51 -10.74 -2.73 -8.02
CA VAL A 51 -10.03 -3.11 -9.26
C VAL A 51 -8.96 -2.09 -9.61
N TYR A 52 -9.29 -0.80 -9.61
CA TYR A 52 -8.33 0.25 -9.95
C TYR A 52 -7.25 0.43 -8.88
N ILE A 53 -7.62 0.36 -7.60
CA ILE A 53 -6.66 0.42 -6.50
C ILE A 53 -5.64 -0.73 -6.60
N VAL A 54 -6.08 -1.96 -6.90
CA VAL A 54 -5.14 -3.09 -7.02
C VAL A 54 -4.34 -3.03 -8.30
N CYS A 55 -5.01 -3.02 -9.46
CA CYS A 55 -4.35 -3.15 -10.75
C CYS A 55 -3.67 -1.86 -11.20
N GLY A 56 -4.26 -0.71 -10.87
CA GLY A 56 -3.76 0.61 -11.27
C GLY A 56 -2.72 1.17 -10.29
N LEU A 57 -2.82 0.87 -9.00
CA LEU A 57 -1.89 1.39 -7.99
C LEU A 57 -0.99 0.30 -7.40
N PHE A 58 -1.54 -0.70 -6.69
CA PHE A 58 -0.71 -1.63 -5.91
C PHE A 58 0.24 -2.46 -6.76
N LEU A 59 -0.25 -3.00 -7.88
CA LEU A 59 0.54 -3.88 -8.73
C LEU A 59 1.72 -3.12 -9.37
N PRO A 60 1.54 -1.94 -10.00
CA PRO A 60 2.66 -1.12 -10.48
C PRO A 60 3.69 -0.77 -9.41
N LEU A 61 3.26 -0.38 -8.20
CA LEU A 61 4.17 -0.06 -7.09
C LEU A 61 4.89 -1.31 -6.56
N PHE A 62 4.23 -2.47 -6.51
CA PHE A 62 4.85 -3.70 -6.07
C PHE A 62 5.95 -4.16 -7.04
N VAL A 63 5.66 -4.15 -8.35
CA VAL A 63 6.67 -4.49 -9.38
C VAL A 63 7.81 -3.46 -9.35
N THR A 64 7.51 -2.18 -9.15
CA THR A 64 8.53 -1.13 -8.95
C THR A 64 9.44 -1.46 -7.76
N THR A 65 8.86 -1.86 -6.64
CA THR A 65 9.59 -2.23 -5.42
C THR A 65 10.52 -3.43 -5.65
N ILE A 66 10.03 -4.48 -6.33
CA ILE A 66 10.86 -5.64 -6.69
C ILE A 66 12.01 -5.23 -7.62
N ASN A 67 11.74 -4.40 -8.62
CA ASN A 67 12.75 -4.00 -9.59
C ASN A 67 13.86 -3.17 -8.92
N ILE A 68 13.48 -2.21 -8.07
CA ILE A 68 14.43 -1.41 -7.29
C ILE A 68 15.25 -2.31 -6.36
N TYR A 69 14.62 -3.26 -5.67
CA TYR A 69 15.33 -4.22 -4.85
C TYR A 69 16.36 -5.01 -5.68
N ASN A 70 16.00 -5.53 -6.84
CA ASN A 70 16.93 -6.27 -7.70
C ASN A 70 18.08 -5.41 -8.21
N ILE A 71 17.81 -4.18 -8.67
CA ILE A 71 18.84 -3.24 -9.14
C ILE A 71 19.81 -2.89 -8.01
N PHE A 72 19.29 -2.66 -6.81
CA PHE A 72 20.07 -2.38 -5.62
C PHE A 72 20.92 -3.60 -5.21
N ASN A 73 20.30 -4.79 -5.20
CA ASN A 73 20.93 -6.04 -4.76
C ASN A 73 22.09 -6.44 -5.68
N ASN A 74 21.95 -6.20 -6.98
CA ASN A 74 22.95 -6.51 -8.00
C ASN A 74 24.09 -5.48 -8.09
N ASN A 75 23.98 -4.32 -7.43
CA ASN A 75 25.01 -3.29 -7.46
C ASN A 75 26.02 -3.49 -6.30
N TYR A 76 26.91 -4.46 -6.46
CA TYR A 76 27.88 -4.84 -5.42
C TYR A 76 28.78 -3.67 -4.97
N PHE A 77 29.26 -2.85 -5.91
CA PHE A 77 30.07 -1.67 -5.59
C PHE A 77 29.33 -0.63 -4.73
N PHE A 78 28.01 -0.53 -4.90
CA PHE A 78 27.17 0.36 -4.12
C PHE A 78 27.02 -0.14 -2.68
N LYS A 79 26.83 -1.45 -2.49
CA LYS A 79 26.71 -2.07 -1.17
C LYS A 79 27.99 -2.00 -0.34
N ILE A 80 29.13 -2.27 -0.97
CA ILE A 80 30.43 -2.23 -0.28
C ILE A 80 30.75 -0.83 0.27
N ARG A 81 30.23 0.23 -0.36
CA ARG A 81 30.35 1.62 0.12
C ARG A 81 29.40 1.97 1.27
N LEU A 82 28.47 1.08 1.61
CA LEU A 82 27.57 1.25 2.74
C LEU A 82 28.15 0.47 3.91
N ASP A 83 28.80 1.20 4.82
CA ASP A 83 29.62 0.65 5.91
C ASP A 83 28.88 -0.28 6.90
N SER A 84 27.55 -0.38 6.81
CA SER A 84 26.76 -1.29 7.63
C SER A 84 25.50 -1.78 6.92
N LYS A 85 25.07 -2.99 7.28
CA LYS A 85 23.79 -3.56 6.86
C LYS A 85 22.58 -2.69 7.23
N GLN A 86 22.69 -1.91 8.30
CA GLN A 86 21.66 -0.95 8.67
C GLN A 86 21.56 0.19 7.66
N ASN A 87 22.70 0.69 7.17
CA ASN A 87 22.75 1.73 6.15
C ASN A 87 22.28 1.19 4.80
N GLU A 88 22.60 -0.08 4.47
CA GLU A 88 22.04 -0.76 3.29
C GLU A 88 20.52 -0.79 3.30
N ILE A 89 19.89 -1.25 4.40
CA ILE A 89 18.43 -1.32 4.51
C ILE A 89 17.83 0.10 4.45
N LYS A 90 18.42 1.07 5.15
CA LYS A 90 17.93 2.47 5.12
C LYS A 90 17.97 3.05 3.70
N GLU A 91 19.06 2.84 2.97
CA GLU A 91 19.18 3.34 1.59
C GLU A 91 18.26 2.60 0.61
N LEU A 92 18.05 1.29 0.80
CA LEU A 92 17.05 0.53 0.03
C LEU A 92 15.65 1.11 0.24
N LEU A 93 15.25 1.34 1.49
CA LEU A 93 13.94 1.91 1.82
C LEU A 93 13.78 3.32 1.22
N LYS A 94 14.80 4.18 1.32
CA LYS A 94 14.77 5.51 0.68
C LYS A 94 14.64 5.43 -0.85
N CYS A 95 15.38 4.52 -1.50
CA CYS A 95 15.28 4.30 -2.94
C CYS A 95 13.89 3.81 -3.34
N SER A 96 13.31 2.89 -2.56
CA SER A 96 11.98 2.37 -2.76
C SER A 96 10.91 3.46 -2.65
N VAL A 97 10.94 4.27 -1.57
CA VAL A 97 10.02 5.42 -1.40
C VAL A 97 10.12 6.39 -2.56
N TYR A 98 11.34 6.74 -2.98
CA TYR A 98 11.54 7.69 -4.08
C TYR A 98 10.98 7.16 -5.40
N ALA A 99 11.31 5.91 -5.77
CA ALA A 99 10.84 5.32 -7.02
C ALA A 99 9.32 5.10 -7.03
N ASN A 100 8.75 4.62 -5.93
CA ASN A 100 7.30 4.42 -5.80
C ASN A 100 6.53 5.75 -5.80
N SER A 101 7.10 6.82 -5.24
CA SER A 101 6.48 8.16 -5.30
C SER A 101 6.41 8.68 -6.74
N ILE A 102 7.47 8.47 -7.52
CA ILE A 102 7.47 8.85 -8.94
C ILE A 102 6.49 7.98 -9.72
N MET A 103 6.47 6.66 -9.49
CA MET A 103 5.53 5.77 -10.15
C MET A 103 4.07 6.16 -9.83
N PHE A 104 3.77 6.47 -8.57
CA PHE A 104 2.46 6.95 -8.16
C PHE A 104 2.08 8.23 -8.93
N LEU A 105 2.96 9.24 -8.97
CA LEU A 105 2.72 10.47 -9.72
C LEU A 105 2.49 10.20 -11.22
N VAL A 106 3.26 9.29 -11.83
CA VAL A 106 3.09 8.92 -13.24
C VAL A 106 1.72 8.31 -13.50
N VAL A 107 1.29 7.34 -12.67
CA VAL A 107 -0.06 6.75 -12.80
C VAL A 107 -1.13 7.81 -12.59
N PHE A 108 -0.94 8.69 -11.61
CA PHE A 108 -1.91 9.75 -11.31
C PHE A 108 -2.03 10.78 -12.44
N LEU A 109 -0.91 11.14 -13.08
CA LEU A 109 -0.91 11.98 -14.26
C LEU A 109 -1.62 11.30 -15.44
N LEU A 110 -1.39 10.00 -15.65
CA LEU A 110 -2.13 9.24 -16.66
C LEU A 110 -3.64 9.27 -16.40
N LEU A 111 -4.06 9.09 -15.15
CA LEU A 111 -5.47 9.18 -14.76
C LEU A 111 -6.07 10.54 -15.12
N PHE A 112 -5.39 11.64 -14.79
CA PHE A 112 -5.86 12.97 -15.16
C PHE A 112 -5.91 13.20 -16.67
N VAL A 113 -4.94 12.70 -17.44
CA VAL A 113 -4.98 12.79 -18.91
C VAL A 113 -6.23 12.11 -19.45
N PHE A 114 -6.52 10.87 -19.03
CA PHE A 114 -7.70 10.15 -19.53
C PHE A 114 -9.03 10.73 -19.01
N LEU A 115 -9.08 11.22 -17.76
CA LEU A 115 -10.25 11.92 -17.25
C LEU A 115 -10.57 13.18 -18.07
N ASN A 116 -9.56 13.98 -18.42
CA ASN A 116 -9.74 15.15 -19.28
C ASN A 116 -10.23 14.81 -20.70
N LEU A 117 -9.94 13.60 -21.19
CA LEU A 117 -10.39 13.15 -22.51
C LEU A 117 -11.83 12.57 -22.50
N SER A 118 -12.34 12.15 -21.34
CA SER A 118 -13.58 11.34 -21.26
C SER A 118 -14.68 11.91 -20.39
N CYS A 119 -14.39 12.80 -19.43
CA CYS A 119 -15.41 13.40 -18.56
C CYS A 119 -16.07 14.63 -19.17
N ALA A 120 -17.34 14.84 -18.83
CA ALA A 120 -18.12 15.99 -19.28
C ALA A 120 -17.58 17.32 -18.69
N SER A 121 -17.94 18.44 -19.32
CA SER A 121 -17.46 19.80 -19.01
C SER A 121 -17.75 20.30 -17.60
N ASN A 122 -18.58 19.61 -16.80
CA ASN A 122 -18.90 20.01 -15.44
C ASN A 122 -17.90 19.43 -14.41
N LEU A 123 -17.22 20.34 -13.69
CA LEU A 123 -16.17 19.99 -12.74
C LEU A 123 -16.71 19.55 -11.36
N GLU A 124 -17.78 20.18 -10.87
CA GLU A 124 -18.43 19.92 -9.56
C GLU A 124 -17.51 19.91 -8.32
N PHE A 125 -16.33 20.53 -8.41
CA PHE A 125 -15.34 20.54 -7.32
C PHE A 125 -15.79 21.30 -6.07
N MET A 126 -16.62 22.34 -6.24
CA MET A 126 -17.09 23.20 -5.15
C MET A 126 -18.41 22.72 -4.54
N ASN A 127 -19.05 21.70 -5.13
CA ASN A 127 -20.25 21.11 -4.56
C ASN A 127 -19.91 20.43 -3.22
N SER A 128 -20.86 20.46 -2.28
CA SER A 128 -20.72 19.75 -1.02
C SER A 128 -20.66 18.25 -1.26
N TYR A 129 -19.68 17.59 -0.64
CA TYR A 129 -19.59 16.15 -0.63
C TYR A 129 -20.81 15.54 0.07
N GLN A 130 -21.32 14.43 -0.44
CA GLN A 130 -22.61 13.88 0.01
C GLN A 130 -22.62 13.51 1.51
N PHE A 131 -21.48 13.08 2.06
CA PHE A 131 -21.39 12.63 3.45
C PHE A 131 -20.89 13.71 4.41
N TYR A 132 -20.18 14.72 3.91
CA TYR A 132 -19.63 15.80 4.72
C TYR A 132 -19.95 17.13 4.05
N ASN A 133 -20.45 18.09 4.81
CA ASN A 133 -20.73 19.44 4.31
C ASN A 133 -19.43 20.25 4.04
N ILE A 134 -18.56 19.69 3.19
CA ILE A 134 -17.27 20.21 2.76
C ILE A 134 -17.21 20.12 1.23
N PRO A 135 -16.44 20.99 0.55
CA PRO A 135 -16.24 20.89 -0.90
C PRO A 135 -15.62 19.55 -1.33
N ASN A 136 -16.13 18.98 -2.43
CA ASN A 136 -15.63 17.73 -3.02
C ASN A 136 -14.10 17.74 -3.24
N ILE A 137 -13.54 18.86 -3.67
CA ILE A 137 -12.09 18.99 -3.89
C ILE A 137 -11.27 18.77 -2.62
N ILE A 138 -11.75 19.22 -1.46
CA ILE A 138 -11.07 19.02 -0.17
C ILE A 138 -11.07 17.53 0.18
N TYR A 139 -12.22 16.87 0.01
CA TYR A 139 -12.35 15.44 0.26
C TYR A 139 -11.45 14.61 -0.67
N ILE A 140 -11.44 14.92 -1.97
CA ILE A 140 -10.62 14.24 -2.97
C ILE A 140 -9.12 14.40 -2.65
N ILE A 141 -8.65 15.61 -2.32
CA ILE A 141 -7.25 15.84 -1.95
C ILE A 141 -6.88 14.99 -0.73
N PHE A 142 -7.72 15.00 0.31
CA PHE A 142 -7.52 14.17 1.48
C PHE A 142 -7.43 12.68 1.12
N TYR A 143 -8.36 12.19 0.30
CA TYR A 143 -8.42 10.79 -0.11
C TYR A 143 -7.17 10.37 -0.90
N ILE A 144 -6.67 11.21 -1.81
CA ILE A 144 -5.44 10.97 -2.57
C ILE A 144 -4.22 10.92 -1.66
N VAL A 145 -4.11 11.87 -0.72
CA VAL A 145 -3.01 11.89 0.26
C VAL A 145 -3.04 10.63 1.13
N ARG A 146 -4.23 10.21 1.59
CA ARG A 146 -4.41 8.98 2.36
C ARG A 146 -3.97 7.75 1.55
N LEU A 147 -4.47 7.62 0.31
CA LEU A 147 -4.07 6.54 -0.59
C LEU A 147 -2.56 6.49 -0.74
N TYR A 148 -1.93 7.62 -1.10
CA TYR A 148 -0.48 7.71 -1.26
C TYR A 148 0.27 7.25 0.00
N ALA A 149 -0.12 7.74 1.18
CA ALA A 149 0.52 7.37 2.43
C ALA A 149 0.46 5.86 2.72
N ILE A 150 -0.74 5.25 2.54
CA ILE A 150 -0.92 3.81 2.73
C ILE A 150 -0.03 3.02 1.77
N MET A 151 -0.03 3.42 0.50
CA MET A 151 0.74 2.77 -0.56
C MET A 151 2.25 2.79 -0.27
N ILE A 152 2.77 3.92 0.22
CA ILE A 152 4.17 4.04 0.62
C ILE A 152 4.47 3.12 1.81
N VAL A 153 3.60 3.05 2.81
CA VAL A 153 3.78 2.13 3.95
C VAL A 153 3.84 0.69 3.47
N VAL A 154 2.92 0.25 2.61
CA VAL A 154 2.92 -1.11 2.03
C VAL A 154 4.21 -1.37 1.24
N SER A 155 4.69 -0.39 0.47
CA SER A 155 5.95 -0.52 -0.28
C SER A 155 7.18 -0.70 0.63
N LEU A 156 7.21 -0.02 1.79
CA LEU A 156 8.26 -0.16 2.79
C LEU A 156 8.25 -1.57 3.41
N PHE A 157 7.07 -2.09 3.74
CA PHE A 157 6.92 -3.47 4.20
C PHE A 157 7.39 -4.47 3.16
N ASN A 158 6.99 -4.31 1.90
CA ASN A 158 7.42 -5.18 0.80
C ASN A 158 8.93 -5.14 0.57
N SER A 159 9.54 -3.95 0.63
CA SER A 159 11.00 -3.80 0.53
C SER A 159 11.71 -4.54 1.65
N PHE A 160 11.17 -4.48 2.87
CA PHE A 160 11.72 -5.18 4.02
C PHE A 160 11.53 -6.71 3.92
N LEU A 161 10.36 -7.17 3.43
CA LEU A 161 10.09 -8.59 3.19
C LEU A 161 11.06 -9.18 2.17
N LEU A 162 11.37 -8.45 1.09
CA LEU A 162 12.32 -8.90 0.05
C LEU A 162 13.73 -9.10 0.57
N GLU A 163 14.16 -8.33 1.59
CA GLU A 163 15.46 -8.51 2.25
C GLU A 163 15.51 -9.77 3.12
N LYS A 164 14.36 -10.29 3.57
CA LYS A 164 14.28 -11.41 4.53
C LYS A 164 13.80 -12.73 3.91
N PHE A 165 13.00 -12.65 2.86
CA PHE A 165 12.35 -13.78 2.21
C PHE A 165 12.67 -13.78 0.72
N SER A 166 12.54 -14.94 0.08
CA SER A 166 12.72 -15.03 -1.36
C SER A 166 11.62 -14.25 -2.09
N THR A 167 11.97 -13.67 -3.25
CA THR A 167 11.03 -12.88 -4.07
C THR A 167 9.74 -13.65 -4.38
N LYS A 168 9.82 -14.97 -4.60
CA LYS A 168 8.66 -15.84 -4.84
C LYS A 168 7.67 -15.84 -3.67
N VAL A 169 8.17 -15.92 -2.43
CA VAL A 169 7.33 -15.90 -1.23
C VAL A 169 6.65 -14.55 -1.08
N VAL A 170 7.39 -13.45 -1.30
CA VAL A 170 6.83 -12.09 -1.21
C VAL A 170 5.77 -11.86 -2.29
N ILE A 171 5.98 -12.36 -3.51
CA ILE A 171 4.97 -12.34 -4.57
C ILE A 171 3.71 -13.11 -4.13
N GLY A 172 3.86 -14.34 -3.61
CA GLY A 172 2.73 -15.13 -3.11
C GLY A 172 1.94 -14.41 -2.01
N LEU A 173 2.63 -13.81 -1.04
CA LEU A 173 2.00 -13.02 0.02
C LEU A 173 1.23 -11.81 -0.52
N ASN A 174 1.78 -11.10 -1.52
CA ASN A 174 1.10 -9.96 -2.13
C ASN A 174 -0.10 -10.40 -2.98
N ILE A 175 -0.03 -11.55 -3.66
CA ILE A 175 -1.19 -12.11 -4.38
C ILE A 175 -2.33 -12.41 -3.40
N VAL A 176 -2.04 -13.06 -2.28
CA VAL A 176 -3.05 -13.34 -1.23
C VAL A 176 -3.59 -12.03 -0.66
N PHE A 177 -2.71 -11.09 -0.32
CA PHE A 177 -3.08 -9.79 0.23
C PHE A 177 -4.00 -9.01 -0.73
N TYR A 178 -3.63 -8.88 -2.00
CA TYR A 178 -4.44 -8.20 -3.00
C TYR A 178 -5.72 -8.97 -3.36
N GLY A 179 -5.69 -10.30 -3.34
CA GLY A 179 -6.86 -11.15 -3.56
C GLY A 179 -7.93 -10.95 -2.48
N ILE A 180 -7.53 -10.86 -1.21
CA ILE A 180 -8.44 -10.54 -0.11
C ILE A 180 -9.10 -9.18 -0.33
N PHE A 181 -8.34 -8.17 -0.77
CA PHE A 181 -8.91 -6.85 -1.05
C PHE A 181 -9.87 -6.83 -2.25
N PHE A 182 -9.62 -7.67 -3.26
CA PHE A 182 -10.54 -7.84 -4.39
C PHE A 182 -11.90 -8.40 -3.95
N ASP A 183 -11.92 -9.34 -3.01
CA ASP A 183 -13.11 -10.03 -2.53
C ASP A 183 -13.82 -9.31 -1.37
N TYR A 184 -13.14 -8.35 -0.74
CA TYR A 184 -13.72 -7.49 0.29
C TYR A 184 -14.65 -6.46 -0.35
N ASN A 185 -15.82 -6.93 -0.79
CA ASN A 185 -16.88 -6.08 -1.32
C ASN A 185 -17.28 -5.05 -0.27
N TYR A 186 -17.62 -3.87 -0.79
CA TYR A 186 -18.08 -2.70 -0.05
C TYR A 186 -19.25 -3.07 0.86
N VAL A 187 -18.97 -3.34 2.14
CA VAL A 187 -20.02 -3.34 3.17
C VAL A 187 -20.02 -1.92 3.72
N PRO A 188 -20.94 -1.05 3.27
CA PRO A 188 -21.12 0.23 3.93
C PRO A 188 -21.47 -0.10 5.37
N PHE A 189 -20.60 0.26 6.31
CA PHE A 189 -20.99 0.22 7.71
C PHE A 189 -22.20 1.14 7.85
N THR A 190 -23.36 0.54 8.07
CA THR A 190 -24.65 1.21 8.25
C THR A 190 -24.59 2.19 9.42
N ASP A 191 -23.72 1.91 10.39
CA ASP A 191 -23.32 2.84 11.44
C ASP A 191 -21.94 3.43 11.13
N GLY A 192 -21.91 4.69 10.69
CA GLY A 192 -20.67 5.40 10.43
C GLY A 192 -19.80 5.44 11.69
N ARG A 193 -18.49 5.21 11.55
CA ARG A 193 -17.59 5.13 12.71
C ARG A 193 -17.66 6.41 13.54
N THR A 194 -18.02 6.26 14.80
CA THR A 194 -18.20 7.38 15.74
C THR A 194 -16.92 7.65 16.54
N SER A 195 -16.04 6.66 16.70
CA SER A 195 -14.83 6.81 17.50
C SER A 195 -13.56 6.28 16.82
N ILE A 196 -12.40 6.74 17.31
CA ILE A 196 -11.07 6.24 16.94
C ILE A 196 -10.87 4.81 17.49
N LEU A 197 -11.56 4.42 18.56
CA LEU A 197 -11.42 3.08 19.14
C LEU A 197 -12.04 2.00 18.24
N ASP A 198 -12.97 2.40 17.36
CA ASP A 198 -13.59 1.53 16.35
C ASP A 198 -12.71 1.36 15.09
N THR A 199 -11.46 1.83 15.13
CA THR A 199 -10.53 1.66 14.00
C THR A 199 -10.20 0.20 13.79
N SER A 200 -10.59 -0.34 12.64
CA SER A 200 -10.11 -1.65 12.21
C SER A 200 -8.58 -1.62 12.01
N PRO A 201 -7.87 -2.69 12.41
CA PRO A 201 -6.44 -2.84 12.10
C PRO A 201 -6.19 -3.15 10.62
N LEU A 202 -7.24 -3.47 9.84
CA LEU A 202 -7.11 -3.78 8.41
C LEU A 202 -6.91 -2.48 7.61
N ILE A 203 -5.71 -2.31 7.06
CA ILE A 203 -5.32 -1.18 6.19
C ILE A 203 -6.28 -1.01 5.00
N PHE A 204 -6.84 -2.12 4.50
CA PHE A 204 -7.76 -2.15 3.36
C PHE A 204 -9.02 -1.32 3.54
N GLU A 205 -9.54 -1.26 4.77
CA GLU A 205 -10.76 -0.51 5.03
C GLU A 205 -10.55 0.99 4.82
N TYR A 206 -9.32 1.48 4.93
CA TYR A 206 -9.00 2.89 4.71
C TYR A 206 -8.74 3.23 3.23
N LEU A 207 -8.79 2.23 2.35
CA LEU A 207 -8.72 2.40 0.90
C LEU A 207 -10.09 2.46 0.23
N GLN A 208 -11.16 2.25 1.00
CA GLN A 208 -12.55 2.31 0.53
C GLN A 208 -13.25 3.57 1.05
N LEU A 209 -14.37 3.92 0.44
CA LEU A 209 -15.23 5.03 0.88
C LEU A 209 -16.07 4.61 2.09
N ASN A 210 -15.44 4.55 3.27
CA ASN A 210 -16.15 4.25 4.51
C ASN A 210 -16.91 5.48 5.03
N SER A 211 -18.07 5.24 5.63
CA SER A 211 -18.85 6.22 6.38
C SER A 211 -18.20 6.49 7.74
N TYR A 212 -17.89 7.76 8.02
CA TYR A 212 -17.52 8.23 9.35
C TYR A 212 -18.53 9.28 9.82
N SER A 213 -18.67 9.41 11.13
CA SER A 213 -19.53 10.42 11.77
C SER A 213 -19.20 11.86 11.34
N THR A 214 -17.92 12.18 11.19
CA THR A 214 -17.46 13.49 10.72
C THR A 214 -16.19 13.33 9.88
N PHE A 215 -15.92 14.32 9.04
CA PHE A 215 -14.68 14.39 8.27
C PHE A 215 -13.43 14.41 9.17
N LEU A 216 -13.51 15.06 10.34
CA LEU A 216 -12.42 15.07 11.32
C LEU A 216 -12.16 13.67 11.88
N THR A 217 -13.21 12.92 12.18
CA THR A 217 -13.11 11.52 12.63
C THR A 217 -12.42 10.66 11.58
N GLU A 218 -12.76 10.84 10.29
CA GLU A 218 -12.11 10.11 9.19
C GLU A 218 -10.61 10.43 9.10
N ILE A 219 -10.23 11.71 9.26
CA ILE A 219 -8.82 12.11 9.28
C ILE A 219 -8.08 11.42 10.43
N LEU A 220 -8.61 11.49 11.65
CA LEU A 220 -7.97 10.93 12.85
C LEU A 220 -7.83 9.41 12.76
N CYS A 221 -8.88 8.71 12.32
CA CYS A 221 -8.85 7.27 12.09
C CYS A 221 -7.81 6.89 11.03
N SER A 222 -7.72 7.66 9.94
CA SER A 222 -6.73 7.43 8.87
C SER A 222 -5.29 7.64 9.36
N VAL A 223 -5.04 8.67 10.17
CA VAL A 223 -3.72 8.91 10.79
C VAL A 223 -3.36 7.79 11.75
N PHE A 224 -4.30 7.35 12.58
CA PHE A 224 -4.08 6.25 13.52
C PHE A 224 -3.75 4.93 12.80
N ALA A 225 -4.50 4.63 11.73
CA ALA A 225 -4.27 3.46 10.88
C ALA A 225 -2.91 3.47 10.18
N LEU A 226 -2.33 4.64 9.90
CA LEU A 226 -0.98 4.77 9.35
C LEU A 226 0.12 4.67 10.43
N LEU A 227 -0.14 5.16 11.64
CA LEU A 227 0.84 5.13 12.73
C LEU A 227 1.17 3.71 13.18
N LEU A 228 0.17 2.83 13.28
CA LEU A 228 0.34 1.44 13.72
C LEU A 228 1.37 0.65 12.84
N PRO A 229 1.23 0.60 11.51
CA PRO A 229 2.20 -0.08 10.65
C PRO A 229 3.59 0.60 10.64
N ILE A 230 3.67 1.93 10.78
CA ILE A 230 4.95 2.64 10.91
C ILE A 230 5.67 2.27 12.21
N LEU A 231 4.94 2.19 13.33
CA LEU A 231 5.48 1.75 14.62
C LEU A 231 5.97 0.31 14.53
N LEU A 232 5.21 -0.58 13.89
CA LEU A 232 5.65 -1.96 13.62
C LEU A 232 6.95 -2.00 12.81
N LEU A 233 7.06 -1.23 11.73
CA LEU A 233 8.31 -1.11 10.96
C LEU A 233 9.47 -0.64 11.84
N LYS A 234 9.26 0.38 12.68
CA LYS A 234 10.29 0.91 13.58
C LYS A 234 10.74 -0.15 14.59
N VAL A 235 9.80 -0.89 15.18
CA VAL A 235 10.07 -1.98 16.13
C VAL A 235 10.86 -3.10 15.43
N ILE A 236 10.43 -3.53 14.24
CA ILE A 236 11.11 -4.56 13.44
C ILE A 236 12.52 -4.12 13.06
N LEU A 237 12.70 -2.86 12.64
CA LEU A 237 14.02 -2.30 12.36
C LEU A 237 14.88 -2.30 13.62
N SER A 238 14.30 -1.95 14.78
CA SER A 238 15.02 -1.91 16.05
C SER A 238 15.52 -3.27 16.54
N PHE A 239 14.76 -4.34 16.32
CA PHE A 239 15.18 -5.71 16.65
C PHE A 239 16.25 -6.29 15.72
N ASN A 240 16.53 -5.64 14.58
CA ASN A 240 17.69 -5.95 13.74
C ASN A 240 18.97 -5.22 14.19
N LEU A 241 18.93 -4.36 15.23
CA LEU A 241 20.00 -3.41 15.59
C LEU A 241 21.11 -3.91 16.51
N LYS A 242 21.07 -5.10 17.12
CA LYS A 242 22.16 -5.55 18.01
C LYS A 242 22.99 -6.66 17.38
N ARG A 243 24.06 -6.29 16.68
CA ARG A 243 25.11 -7.23 16.23
C ARG A 243 26.52 -6.63 16.16
N SER A 244 26.85 -5.67 17.04
CA SER A 244 28.23 -5.14 17.14
C SER A 244 29.05 -5.71 18.32
N ASP A 245 28.44 -6.33 19.34
CA ASP A 245 29.19 -6.81 20.53
C ASP A 245 29.24 -8.35 20.66
N VAL A 246 29.18 -9.08 19.53
CA VAL A 246 28.99 -10.55 19.54
C VAL A 246 30.31 -11.34 19.65
N ASN A 247 31.47 -10.70 19.66
CA ASN A 247 32.74 -11.44 19.79
C ASN A 247 32.97 -12.01 21.21
N SER A 248 32.28 -11.52 22.25
CA SER A 248 32.26 -12.12 23.58
C SER A 248 31.07 -13.06 23.82
N PHE A 249 30.08 -13.07 22.92
CA PHE A 249 28.84 -13.89 23.02
C PHE A 249 28.87 -15.14 22.13
N LYS A 250 29.97 -15.35 21.40
CA LYS A 250 30.14 -16.39 20.38
C LYS A 250 30.09 -17.82 20.94
N TYR A 251 30.30 -17.99 22.24
CA TYR A 251 30.26 -19.29 22.91
C TYR A 251 28.94 -19.63 23.61
N VAL A 252 28.05 -18.66 23.86
CA VAL A 252 26.78 -18.90 24.57
C VAL A 252 25.58 -18.99 23.62
N VAL A 253 25.66 -18.40 22.41
CA VAL A 253 24.49 -18.17 21.53
C VAL A 253 24.30 -19.14 20.36
N LEU A 254 25.17 -20.15 20.22
CA LEU A 254 25.00 -21.14 19.13
C LEU A 254 23.68 -21.94 19.24
N ASN A 255 23.05 -22.03 20.42
CA ASN A 255 21.70 -22.61 20.57
C ASN A 255 20.53 -21.61 20.40
N ASP A 256 20.75 -20.30 20.60
CA ASP A 256 19.66 -19.30 20.63
C ASP A 256 19.44 -18.57 19.30
N THR A 257 20.39 -18.64 18.36
CA THR A 257 20.24 -17.99 17.04
C THR A 257 19.17 -18.64 16.17
N GLU A 258 18.98 -19.96 16.27
CA GLU A 258 17.90 -20.65 15.55
C GLU A 258 16.53 -20.24 16.10
N TYR A 259 16.41 -20.10 17.43
CA TYR A 259 15.16 -19.72 18.10
C TYR A 259 14.76 -18.27 17.79
N THR A 260 15.72 -17.34 17.76
CA THR A 260 15.47 -15.92 17.42
C THR A 260 15.18 -15.69 15.95
N ILE A 261 15.78 -16.47 15.03
CA ILE A 261 15.42 -16.43 13.60
C ILE A 261 14.04 -17.04 13.36
N ARG A 262 13.70 -18.13 14.07
CA ARG A 262 12.35 -18.73 14.04
C ARG A 262 11.29 -17.75 14.52
N THR A 263 11.46 -17.16 15.71
CA THR A 263 10.49 -16.21 16.29
C THR A 263 10.33 -14.94 15.47
N LYS A 264 11.38 -14.40 14.83
CA LYS A 264 11.27 -13.22 13.95
C LYS A 264 10.46 -13.50 12.68
N LYS A 265 10.66 -14.67 12.05
CA LYS A 265 9.80 -15.13 10.95
C LYS A 265 8.38 -15.40 11.46
N PHE A 266 8.26 -15.97 12.65
CA PHE A 266 6.99 -16.31 13.28
C PHE A 266 6.16 -15.07 13.61
N ILE A 267 6.73 -13.97 14.13
CA ILE A 267 5.98 -12.73 14.42
C ILE A 267 5.45 -12.09 13.13
N LEU A 268 6.25 -12.09 12.07
CA LEU A 268 5.85 -11.52 10.78
C LEU A 268 4.79 -12.39 10.09
N ILE A 269 4.96 -13.72 10.14
CA ILE A 269 3.96 -14.69 9.72
C ILE A 269 2.72 -14.60 10.59
N PHE A 270 2.85 -14.39 11.90
CA PHE A 270 1.73 -14.31 12.85
C PHE A 270 0.97 -13.01 12.68
N TYR A 271 1.63 -11.89 12.38
CA TYR A 271 0.96 -10.64 12.01
C TYR A 271 0.24 -10.79 10.67
N PHE A 272 0.88 -11.39 9.66
CA PHE A 272 0.20 -11.68 8.39
C PHE A 272 -0.94 -12.68 8.56
N ALA A 273 -0.76 -13.75 9.32
CA ALA A 273 -1.77 -14.74 9.62
C ALA A 273 -2.88 -14.14 10.48
N TYR A 274 -2.57 -13.24 11.40
CA TYR A 274 -3.56 -12.48 12.16
C TYR A 274 -4.37 -11.58 11.23
N LEU A 275 -3.73 -10.83 10.33
CA LEU A 275 -4.43 -10.02 9.33
C LEU A 275 -5.31 -10.89 8.42
N ILE A 276 -4.79 -12.04 7.96
CA ILE A 276 -5.52 -12.99 7.11
C ILE A 276 -6.69 -13.61 7.88
N ILE A 277 -6.45 -14.18 9.06
CA ILE A 277 -7.47 -14.81 9.91
C ILE A 277 -8.51 -13.77 10.33
N TYR A 278 -8.10 -12.58 10.74
CA TYR A 278 -9.02 -11.50 11.09
C TYR A 278 -9.85 -11.06 9.88
N SER A 279 -9.24 -10.94 8.69
CA SER A 279 -9.97 -10.63 7.46
C SER A 279 -10.93 -11.75 7.06
N LEU A 280 -10.55 -13.02 7.19
CA LEU A 280 -11.40 -14.18 6.92
C LEU A 280 -12.55 -14.28 7.92
N ILE A 281 -12.28 -14.11 9.21
CA ILE A 281 -13.31 -14.07 10.26
C ILE A 281 -14.26 -12.91 10.00
N LYS A 282 -13.75 -11.74 9.61
CA LYS A 282 -14.61 -10.58 9.31
C LYS A 282 -15.49 -10.82 8.08
N ILE A 283 -14.95 -11.42 7.01
CA ILE A 283 -15.72 -11.88 5.84
C ILE A 283 -16.77 -12.91 6.26
N PHE A 284 -16.42 -13.88 7.11
CA PHE A 284 -17.36 -14.90 7.61
C PHE A 284 -18.46 -14.32 8.51
N VAL A 285 -18.11 -13.39 9.41
CA VAL A 285 -19.05 -12.70 10.31
C VAL A 285 -19.97 -11.77 9.52
N MET A 286 -19.45 -11.06 8.52
CA MET A 286 -20.26 -10.26 7.59
C MET A 286 -21.22 -11.16 6.78
N ASN A 287 -20.76 -12.30 6.28
CA ASN A 287 -21.64 -13.28 5.62
C ASN A 287 -22.74 -13.87 6.52
N TYR A 288 -22.47 -13.99 7.82
CA TYR A 288 -23.40 -14.57 8.78
C TYR A 288 -24.45 -13.54 9.25
N ASN A 289 -24.05 -12.26 9.37
CA ASN A 289 -24.91 -11.19 9.88
C ASN A 289 -25.62 -10.37 8.80
N ASP A 290 -25.05 -10.27 7.58
CA ASP A 290 -25.62 -9.54 6.45
C ASP A 290 -25.81 -10.50 5.25
N ASN A 291 -27.01 -11.09 5.11
CA ASN A 291 -27.60 -11.74 3.92
C ASN A 291 -26.72 -12.41 2.82
N GLY A 292 -25.51 -12.87 3.14
CA GLY A 292 -24.59 -13.54 2.22
C GLY A 292 -24.15 -12.69 1.01
N PHE A 293 -23.10 -13.16 0.33
CA PHE A 293 -22.53 -12.59 -0.91
C PHE A 293 -23.48 -12.45 -2.12
N ASN A 294 -24.80 -12.65 -1.96
CA ASN A 294 -25.78 -12.55 -3.04
C ASN A 294 -26.90 -11.58 -2.66
N VAL A 295 -26.68 -10.29 -2.87
CA VAL A 295 -27.76 -9.38 -3.27
C VAL A 295 -27.36 -8.82 -4.63
N VAL A 296 -28.18 -9.19 -5.63
CA VAL A 296 -28.10 -8.80 -7.04
C VAL A 296 -28.02 -7.29 -7.21
#